data_AF-A0A965U117-F1
#
_entry.id   AF-A0A965U117-F1
#
_cell.length_a   1.000
_cell.length_b   1.000
_cell.length_c   1.000
_cell.angle_alpha   90.00
_cell.angle_beta   90.00
_cell.angle_gamma   90.00
#
_symmetry.space_group_name_H-M   'P 1'
#
loop_
_entity.id
_entity.type
_entity.pdbx_description
1 polymer ?
#
loop_
_entity_poly.entity_id
_entity_poly.type
_entity_poly.pdbx_seq_one_letter_code
_entity_poly.pdbx_strand_id
1 'polypeptide(L)'
;MEKKRVKKRRERLSIKEMIQTRDSARLVHYILRLFVLVILVNQLFEKNYENVFFSILTLLLFAVPSLIESKTRISIPDALENSILFFIFAAQILGEMSSYYVAYPFWDTMLHTINGFLAAAIGFSLVDILNQSEKITFRLSPLFLAIVAFCFSMTIGVIWEFFEYFMDLVFAMDMQKDTVVH
;
A
#
# COMPACT_ATOMS: atom_id res chain seq x y z
N MET A 1 -54.50 -5.36 9.10
CA MET A 1 -54.17 -5.85 7.74
C MET A 1 -53.68 -4.64 6.95
N GLU A 2 -52.52 -4.55 6.31
CA GLU A 2 -51.46 -5.49 5.99
C GLU A 2 -50.21 -4.65 5.62
N LYS A 3 -49.06 -5.11 6.11
CA LYS A 3 -47.70 -4.66 5.79
C LYS A 3 -47.52 -4.45 4.28
N LYS A 4 -47.05 -3.27 3.82
CA LYS A 4 -46.37 -2.99 2.52
C LYS A 4 -46.43 -1.47 2.28
N ARG A 5 -45.42 -0.67 2.60
CA ARG A 5 -44.24 -0.45 1.74
C ARG A 5 -43.29 0.54 2.42
N VAL A 6 -42.72 0.17 3.56
CA VAL A 6 -41.38 0.67 3.93
C VAL A 6 -40.38 -0.05 3.02
N LYS A 7 -40.46 0.21 1.72
CA LYS A 7 -39.46 -0.27 0.77
C LYS A 7 -38.33 0.72 0.85
N LYS A 8 -37.49 0.50 1.87
CA LYS A 8 -36.10 0.96 1.98
C LYS A 8 -35.43 0.72 0.63
N ARG A 9 -35.55 1.68 -0.28
CA ARG A 9 -34.86 1.66 -1.56
C ARG A 9 -33.41 1.87 -1.15
N ARG A 10 -32.64 0.78 -1.11
CA ARG A 10 -31.19 0.84 -1.25
C ARG A 10 -30.97 1.63 -2.55
N GLU A 11 -30.86 2.94 -2.43
CA GLU A 11 -30.32 3.77 -3.50
C GLU A 11 -28.92 3.23 -3.70
N ARG A 12 -28.77 2.47 -4.79
CA ARG A 12 -27.46 2.11 -5.31
C ARG A 12 -26.88 3.45 -5.73
N LEU A 13 -26.01 4.00 -4.88
CA LEU A 13 -25.23 5.20 -5.17
C LEU A 13 -24.69 5.06 -6.61
N SER A 14 -24.92 6.09 -7.42
CA SER A 14 -24.42 6.10 -8.80
C SER A 14 -22.90 6.06 -8.75
N ILE A 15 -22.24 5.33 -9.66
CA ILE A 15 -20.77 5.31 -9.80
C ILE A 15 -20.20 6.74 -9.92
N LYS A 16 -21.01 7.69 -10.42
CA LYS A 16 -20.66 9.11 -10.48
C LYS A 16 -20.67 9.82 -9.11
N GLU A 17 -21.57 9.44 -8.20
CA GLU A 17 -21.75 10.09 -6.89
C GLU A 17 -20.71 9.62 -5.86
N MET A 18 -20.54 8.30 -5.72
CA MET A 18 -19.39 7.63 -6.34
C MET A 18 -18.11 8.48 -6.41
N ILE A 19 -17.51 8.55 -7.57
CA ILE A 19 -16.28 9.31 -7.90
C ILE A 19 -16.09 10.69 -7.24
N GLN A 20 -17.13 11.40 -6.78
CA GLN A 20 -17.07 12.78 -6.31
C GLN A 20 -16.79 12.98 -4.80
N THR A 21 -16.95 11.96 -3.93
CA THR A 21 -16.78 12.11 -2.47
C THR A 21 -16.05 10.93 -1.82
N ARG A 22 -14.72 10.99 -1.59
CA ARG A 22 -13.93 9.90 -0.91
C ARG A 22 -14.04 8.50 -1.52
N ASP A 23 -14.50 8.43 -2.76
CA ASP A 23 -14.99 7.20 -3.37
C ASP A 23 -14.11 6.79 -4.54
N SER A 24 -13.22 7.66 -5.02
CA SER A 24 -12.18 7.28 -5.97
C SER A 24 -11.21 6.28 -5.33
N ALA A 25 -10.74 6.54 -4.10
CA ALA A 25 -9.89 5.61 -3.36
C ALA A 25 -10.61 4.28 -3.05
N ARG A 26 -11.88 4.35 -2.63
CA ARG A 26 -12.69 3.14 -2.42
C ARG A 26 -12.93 2.37 -3.72
N LEU A 27 -13.21 3.07 -4.82
CA LEU A 27 -13.42 2.47 -6.12
C LEU A 27 -12.15 1.79 -6.63
N VAL A 28 -11.01 2.49 -6.58
CA VAL A 28 -9.69 1.94 -6.93
C VAL A 28 -9.39 0.72 -6.06
N HIS A 29 -9.59 0.81 -4.75
CA HIS A 29 -9.45 -0.30 -3.83
C HIS A 29 -10.33 -1.48 -4.27
N TYR A 30 -11.64 -1.29 -4.47
CA TYR A 30 -12.53 -2.39 -4.87
C TYR A 30 -12.17 -2.99 -6.22
N ILE A 31 -11.78 -2.17 -7.20
CA ILE A 31 -11.36 -2.64 -8.53
C ILE A 31 -10.09 -3.47 -8.42
N LEU A 32 -9.04 -2.95 -7.78
CA LEU A 32 -7.77 -3.67 -7.60
C LEU A 32 -7.98 -4.95 -6.81
N ARG A 33 -8.81 -4.92 -5.77
CA ARG A 33 -9.10 -6.09 -4.93
C ARG A 33 -9.89 -7.15 -5.69
N LEU A 34 -10.87 -6.76 -6.50
CA LEU A 34 -11.57 -7.69 -7.39
C LEU A 34 -10.61 -8.31 -8.40
N PHE A 35 -9.71 -7.52 -8.99
CA PHE A 35 -8.73 -8.00 -9.93
C PHE A 35 -7.79 -9.04 -9.30
N VAL A 36 -7.25 -8.75 -8.11
CA VAL A 36 -6.41 -9.70 -7.36
C VAL A 36 -7.20 -10.95 -6.92
N LEU A 37 -8.49 -10.84 -6.59
CA LEU A 37 -9.33 -12.00 -6.30
C LEU A 37 -9.52 -12.91 -7.52
N VAL A 38 -9.70 -12.33 -8.71
CA VAL A 38 -9.76 -13.10 -9.96
C VAL A 38 -8.44 -13.81 -10.23
N ILE A 39 -7.32 -13.12 -10.06
CA ILE A 39 -5.98 -13.72 -10.14
C ILE A 39 -5.85 -14.88 -9.15
N LEU A 40 -6.19 -14.68 -7.87
CA LEU A 40 -6.11 -15.71 -6.84
C LEU A 40 -6.87 -16.97 -7.24
N VAL A 41 -8.11 -16.82 -7.71
CA VAL A 41 -8.93 -17.95 -8.16
C VAL A 41 -8.26 -18.66 -9.35
N ASN A 42 -7.73 -17.92 -10.32
CA ASN A 42 -7.01 -18.49 -11.45
C ASN A 42 -5.76 -19.27 -11.01
N GLN A 43 -4.96 -18.69 -10.12
CA GLN A 43 -3.72 -19.30 -9.61
C GLN A 43 -3.99 -20.54 -8.75
N LEU A 44 -5.13 -20.60 -8.06
CA LEU A 44 -5.60 -21.82 -7.38
C LEU A 44 -5.92 -22.95 -8.37
N PHE A 45 -6.53 -22.64 -9.52
CA PHE A 45 -6.78 -23.64 -10.57
C PHE A 45 -5.48 -24.13 -11.22
N GLU A 46 -4.53 -23.21 -11.45
CA GLU A 46 -3.19 -23.53 -11.96
C GLU A 46 -2.30 -24.25 -10.93
N LYS A 47 -2.74 -24.33 -9.67
CA LYS A 47 -1.98 -24.89 -8.52
C LYS A 47 -0.62 -24.21 -8.32
N ASN A 48 -0.51 -22.95 -8.72
CA ASN A 48 0.69 -22.15 -8.48
C ASN A 48 0.61 -21.54 -7.06
N TYR A 49 1.12 -22.28 -6.09
CA TYR A 49 1.04 -21.89 -4.68
C TYR A 49 1.83 -20.63 -4.33
N GLU A 50 2.90 -20.33 -5.07
CA GLU A 50 3.68 -19.12 -4.93
C GLU A 50 2.84 -17.89 -5.30
N ASN A 51 2.20 -17.91 -6.47
CA ASN A 51 1.33 -16.83 -6.91
C ASN A 51 0.06 -16.70 -6.04
N VAL A 52 -0.44 -17.82 -5.50
CA VAL A 52 -1.52 -17.82 -4.49
C VAL A 52 -1.07 -17.10 -3.22
N PHE A 53 0.15 -17.36 -2.74
CA PHE A 53 0.71 -16.68 -1.58
C PHE A 53 0.81 -15.17 -1.83
N PHE A 54 1.40 -14.73 -2.95
CA PHE A 54 1.51 -13.31 -3.29
C PHE A 54 0.15 -12.63 -3.43
N SER A 55 -0.85 -13.33 -4.00
CA SER A 55 -2.21 -12.80 -4.11
C SER A 55 -2.86 -12.60 -2.74
N ILE A 56 -2.74 -13.56 -1.82
CA ILE A 56 -3.26 -13.44 -0.45
C ILE A 56 -2.54 -12.31 0.30
N LEU A 57 -1.20 -12.25 0.20
CA LEU A 57 -0.40 -11.20 0.80
C LEU A 57 -0.82 -9.82 0.30
N THR A 58 -1.03 -9.66 -1.01
CA THR A 58 -1.53 -8.41 -1.62
C THR A 58 -2.89 -7.99 -1.04
N LEU A 59 -3.83 -8.94 -0.90
CA LEU A 59 -5.15 -8.65 -0.33
C LEU A 59 -5.10 -8.24 1.15
N LEU A 60 -4.15 -8.77 1.91
CA LEU A 60 -3.88 -8.37 3.29
C LEU A 60 -3.26 -6.97 3.34
N LEU A 61 -2.27 -6.69 2.48
CA LEU A 61 -1.62 -5.39 2.40
C LEU A 61 -2.58 -4.27 1.98
N PHE A 62 -3.52 -4.54 1.05
CA PHE A 62 -4.58 -3.59 0.69
C PHE A 62 -5.50 -3.21 1.87
N ALA A 63 -5.60 -4.05 2.90
CA ALA A 63 -6.38 -3.73 4.09
C ALA A 63 -5.65 -2.77 5.04
N VAL A 64 -4.32 -2.64 4.94
CA VAL A 64 -3.49 -1.88 5.88
C VAL A 64 -3.88 -0.40 5.96
N PRO A 65 -4.06 0.35 4.85
CA PRO A 65 -4.44 1.77 4.92
C PRO A 65 -5.77 1.97 5.67
N SER A 66 -6.79 1.18 5.34
CA SER A 66 -8.10 1.27 5.99
C SER A 66 -8.04 0.88 7.47
N LEU A 67 -7.20 -0.10 7.83
CA LEU A 67 -6.97 -0.47 9.23
C LEU A 67 -6.31 0.66 10.01
N ILE A 68 -5.33 1.33 9.42
CA ILE A 68 -4.68 2.50 10.02
C ILE A 68 -5.72 3.59 10.27
N GLU A 69 -6.47 4.01 9.25
CA GLU A 69 -7.50 5.06 9.40
C GLU A 69 -8.51 4.73 10.51
N SER A 70 -9.00 3.48 10.53
CA SER A 70 -9.99 3.04 11.50
C SER A 70 -9.48 3.02 12.95
N LYS A 71 -8.19 2.75 13.15
CA LYS A 71 -7.58 2.60 14.48
C LYS A 71 -6.97 3.89 15.02
N THR A 72 -6.39 4.72 14.16
CA THR A 72 -5.63 5.91 14.57
C THR A 72 -6.47 7.19 14.53
N ARG A 73 -7.70 7.15 13.98
CA ARG A 73 -8.53 8.34 13.66
C ARG A 73 -7.82 9.35 12.75
N ILE A 74 -6.70 8.98 12.13
CA ILE A 74 -6.00 9.78 11.15
C ILE A 74 -6.65 9.53 9.80
N SER A 75 -7.10 10.59 9.12
CA SER A 75 -7.56 10.49 7.74
C SER A 75 -6.36 10.52 6.80
N ILE A 76 -6.21 9.49 5.98
CA ILE A 76 -5.20 9.43 4.92
C ILE A 76 -5.79 10.14 3.69
N PRO A 77 -5.06 11.07 3.05
CA PRO A 77 -5.52 11.67 1.81
C PRO A 77 -5.73 10.61 0.72
N ASP A 78 -6.84 10.68 -0.03
CA ASP A 78 -7.18 9.71 -1.10
C ASP A 78 -6.04 9.49 -2.10
N ALA A 79 -5.27 10.54 -2.41
CA ALA A 79 -4.11 10.44 -3.30
C ALA A 79 -2.98 9.57 -2.71
N LEU A 80 -2.74 9.68 -1.40
CA LEU A 80 -1.72 8.88 -0.71
C LEU A 80 -2.17 7.43 -0.59
N GLU A 81 -3.43 7.18 -0.23
CA GLU A 81 -4.00 5.82 -0.20
C GLU A 81 -3.92 5.15 -1.58
N ASN A 82 -4.35 5.85 -2.64
CA ASN A 82 -4.25 5.33 -4.01
C ASN A 82 -2.81 5.03 -4.41
N SER A 83 -1.87 5.91 -4.06
CA SER A 83 -0.44 5.70 -4.36
C SER A 83 0.09 4.46 -3.65
N ILE A 84 -0.29 4.22 -2.40
CA ILE A 84 0.06 3.00 -1.64
C ILE A 84 -0.54 1.76 -2.29
N LEU A 85 -1.82 1.79 -2.70
CA LEU A 85 -2.47 0.65 -3.35
C LEU A 85 -1.82 0.30 -4.70
N PHE A 86 -1.53 1.30 -5.53
CA PHE A 86 -0.82 1.08 -6.80
C PHE A 86 0.61 0.58 -6.57
N PHE A 87 1.31 1.12 -5.56
CA PHE A 87 2.63 0.65 -5.19
C PHE A 87 2.63 -0.83 -4.78
N ILE A 88 1.72 -1.24 -3.88
CA ILE A 88 1.58 -2.65 -3.46
C ILE A 88 1.27 -3.55 -4.66
N PHE A 89 0.36 -3.11 -5.54
CA PHE A 89 0.03 -3.86 -6.74
C PHE A 89 1.24 -4.02 -7.68
N ALA A 90 2.00 -2.94 -7.89
CA ALA A 90 3.18 -2.93 -8.74
C ALA A 90 4.31 -3.80 -8.17
N ALA A 91 4.52 -3.80 -6.85
CA ALA A 91 5.51 -4.66 -6.20
C ALA A 91 5.09 -6.14 -6.27
N GLN A 92 3.90 -6.51 -5.78
CA GLN A 92 3.56 -7.92 -5.60
C GLN A 92 2.98 -8.59 -6.84
N ILE A 93 2.14 -7.91 -7.62
CA ILE A 93 1.48 -8.53 -8.78
C ILE A 93 2.31 -8.37 -10.04
N LEU A 94 2.86 -7.18 -10.28
CA LEU A 94 3.70 -6.96 -11.45
C LEU A 94 5.15 -7.41 -11.18
N GLY A 95 5.73 -7.00 -10.06
CA GLY A 95 7.10 -7.33 -9.67
C GLY A 95 7.30 -8.83 -9.48
N GLU A 96 6.69 -9.42 -8.46
CA GLU A 96 6.87 -10.85 -8.15
C GLU A 96 6.14 -11.75 -9.16
N MET A 97 4.82 -11.66 -9.22
CA MET A 97 4.01 -12.64 -9.99
C MET A 97 4.23 -12.57 -11.51
N SER A 98 4.50 -11.37 -12.05
CA SER A 98 4.77 -11.17 -13.48
C SER A 98 6.26 -11.01 -13.80
N SER A 99 7.13 -11.18 -12.80
CA SER A 99 8.60 -11.10 -12.91
C SER A 99 9.13 -9.76 -13.43
N TYR A 100 8.46 -8.64 -13.16
CA TYR A 100 8.90 -7.33 -13.64
C TYR A 100 10.23 -6.87 -13.03
N TYR A 101 10.56 -7.34 -11.82
CA TYR A 101 11.86 -7.09 -11.19
C TYR A 101 13.03 -7.55 -12.07
N VAL A 102 12.83 -8.63 -12.84
CA VAL A 102 13.85 -9.18 -13.75
C VAL A 102 13.64 -8.67 -15.17
N ALA A 103 12.38 -8.55 -15.62
CA ALA A 103 12.04 -8.25 -17.00
C ALA A 103 12.29 -6.79 -17.41
N TYR A 104 12.12 -5.83 -16.49
CA TYR A 104 12.22 -4.41 -16.78
C TYR A 104 13.35 -3.76 -15.97
N PRO A 105 14.38 -3.21 -16.65
CA PRO A 105 15.43 -2.48 -15.97
C PRO A 105 14.86 -1.32 -15.14
N PHE A 106 15.43 -1.10 -13.95
CA PHE A 106 15.03 -0.06 -13.01
C PHE A 106 13.63 -0.21 -12.40
N TRP A 107 12.91 -1.31 -12.62
CA TRP A 107 11.61 -1.54 -11.98
C TRP A 107 11.72 -1.42 -10.46
N ASP A 108 12.70 -2.12 -9.90
CA ASP A 108 13.01 -2.08 -8.49
C ASP A 108 13.38 -0.67 -8.02
N THR A 109 14.36 -0.04 -8.68
CA THR A 109 14.80 1.32 -8.36
C THR A 109 13.65 2.34 -8.40
N MET A 110 12.72 2.22 -9.34
CA MET A 110 11.52 3.05 -9.43
C MET A 110 10.61 2.82 -8.22
N LEU A 111 10.35 1.57 -7.85
CA LEU A 111 9.54 1.24 -6.67
C LEU A 111 10.19 1.77 -5.39
N HIS A 112 11.49 1.54 -5.18
CA HIS A 112 12.22 2.07 -4.01
C HIS A 112 12.18 3.60 -3.96
N THR A 113 12.28 4.27 -5.12
CA THR A 113 12.15 5.73 -5.20
C THR A 113 10.76 6.21 -4.76
N ILE A 114 9.69 5.58 -5.27
CA ILE A 114 8.31 5.91 -4.90
C ILE A 114 8.08 5.63 -3.41
N ASN A 115 8.55 4.48 -2.91
CA ASN A 115 8.45 4.12 -1.50
C ASN A 115 9.15 5.15 -0.60
N GLY A 116 10.32 5.65 -1.02
CA GLY A 116 11.01 6.73 -0.32
C GLY A 116 10.15 7.99 -0.19
N PHE A 117 9.53 8.45 -1.28
CA PHE A 117 8.63 9.61 -1.21
C PHE A 117 7.39 9.35 -0.34
N LEU A 118 6.80 8.16 -0.40
CA LEU A 118 5.66 7.78 0.44
C LEU A 118 6.05 7.75 1.93
N ALA A 119 7.19 7.15 2.26
CA ALA A 119 7.72 7.10 3.62
C ALA A 119 8.04 8.51 4.14
N ALA A 120 8.62 9.38 3.30
CA ALA A 120 8.86 10.78 3.65
C ALA A 120 7.55 11.55 3.91
N ALA A 121 6.51 11.33 3.10
CA ALA A 121 5.19 11.95 3.30
C ALA A 121 4.52 11.48 4.61
N ILE A 122 4.65 10.19 4.95
CA ILE A 122 4.19 9.65 6.24
C ILE A 122 4.99 10.26 7.39
N GLY A 123 6.32 10.30 7.29
CA GLY A 123 7.20 10.91 8.30
C GLY A 123 6.88 12.38 8.53
N PHE A 124 6.67 13.15 7.46
CA PHE A 124 6.22 14.54 7.55
C PHE A 124 4.88 14.66 8.28
N SER A 125 3.89 13.83 7.93
CA SER A 125 2.56 13.83 8.56
C SER A 125 2.63 13.51 10.05
N LEU A 126 3.50 12.57 10.46
CA LEU A 126 3.71 12.25 11.87
C LEU A 126 4.29 13.44 12.65
N VAL A 127 5.29 14.12 12.08
CA VAL A 127 5.89 15.29 12.74
C VAL A 127 4.93 16.48 12.78
N ASP A 128 4.12 16.67 11.74
CA ASP A 128 3.07 17.69 11.74
C ASP A 128 2.02 17.45 12.83
N ILE A 129 1.56 16.21 13.00
CA ILE A 129 0.66 15.82 14.10
C ILE A 129 1.30 16.10 15.47
N LEU A 130 2.59 15.80 15.63
CA LEU A 130 3.33 16.08 16.86
C LEU A 130 3.45 17.58 17.13
N ASN A 131 3.75 18.40 16.11
CA ASN A 131 3.83 19.85 16.21
C ASN A 131 2.51 20.53 16.56
N GLN A 132 1.37 19.91 16.21
CA GLN A 132 0.03 20.40 16.56
C GLN A 132 -0.37 20.10 18.02
N SER A 133 0.39 19.23 18.71
CA SER A 133 0.12 18.89 20.11
C SER A 133 0.51 20.05 21.03
N GLU A 134 -0.45 20.55 21.83
CA GLU A 134 -0.20 21.60 22.85
C GLU A 134 0.84 21.21 23.91
N LYS A 135 1.18 19.91 24.01
CA LYS A 135 2.22 19.39 24.91
C LYS A 135 3.64 19.59 24.38
N ILE A 136 3.81 19.89 23.08
CA ILE A 136 5.11 20.13 22.47
C ILE A 136 5.32 21.65 22.35
N THR A 137 6.28 22.16 23.10
CA THR A 137 6.62 23.59 23.18
C THR A 137 7.42 24.11 21.99
N PHE A 138 7.91 23.22 21.11
CA PHE A 138 8.77 23.55 19.99
C PHE A 138 8.02 23.39 18.66
N ARG A 139 7.78 24.52 17.97
CA ARG A 139 7.41 24.49 16.55
C ARG A 139 8.68 24.29 15.73
N LEU A 140 8.80 23.12 15.11
CA LEU A 140 9.95 22.80 14.26
C LEU A 140 9.97 23.69 13.01
N SER A 141 11.16 24.12 12.58
CA SER A 141 11.31 24.90 11.35
C SER A 141 11.01 24.03 10.11
N PRO A 142 10.55 24.61 8.99
CA PRO A 142 10.30 23.86 7.75
C PRO A 142 11.51 23.05 7.27
N LEU A 143 12.72 23.58 7.47
CA LEU A 143 13.96 22.88 7.14
C LEU A 143 14.18 21.65 8.02
N PHE A 144 13.94 21.77 9.32
CA PHE A 144 14.09 20.64 10.24
C PHE A 144 13.06 19.54 9.93
N LEU A 145 11.81 19.92 9.59
CA LEU A 145 10.78 18.97 9.14
C LEU A 145 11.22 18.17 7.91
N ALA A 146 11.79 18.86 6.91
CA ALA A 146 12.28 18.21 5.71
C ALA A 146 13.42 17.23 6.00
N ILE A 147 14.36 17.60 6.88
CA ILE A 147 15.47 16.72 7.28
C ILE A 147 14.95 15.49 8.02
N VAL A 148 14.03 15.66 8.97
CA VAL A 148 13.46 14.53 9.72
C VAL A 148 12.68 13.59 8.79
N ALA A 149 11.85 14.13 7.89
CA ALA A 149 11.11 13.33 6.92
C ALA A 149 12.05 12.54 5.98
N PHE A 150 13.14 13.18 5.52
CA PHE A 150 14.16 12.53 4.70
C PHE A 150 14.88 11.41 5.47
N CYS A 151 15.37 11.69 6.69
CA CYS A 151 16.03 10.68 7.51
C CYS A 151 15.10 9.52 7.88
N PHE A 152 13.83 9.81 8.18
CA PHE A 152 12.81 8.80 8.42
C PHE A 152 12.64 7.90 7.19
N SER A 153 12.48 8.48 6.00
CA SER A 153 12.38 7.74 4.74
C SER A 153 13.60 6.84 4.51
N MET A 154 14.81 7.39 4.62
CA MET A 154 16.05 6.63 4.42
C MET A 154 16.17 5.49 5.42
N THR A 155 15.74 5.70 6.67
CA THR A 155 15.76 4.66 7.71
C THR A 155 14.82 3.51 7.35
N ILE A 156 13.60 3.81 6.88
CA ILE A 156 12.66 2.78 6.42
C ILE A 156 13.23 2.00 5.24
N GLY A 157 13.87 2.68 4.28
CA GLY A 157 14.55 2.02 3.17
C GLY A 157 15.63 1.05 3.64
N VAL A 158 16.55 1.50 4.51
CA VAL A 158 17.62 0.64 5.06
C VAL A 158 17.05 -0.56 5.84
N ILE A 159 15.98 -0.37 6.61
CA ILE A 159 15.33 -1.47 7.33
C ILE A 159 14.79 -2.53 6.36
N TRP A 160 14.24 -2.09 5.22
CA TRP A 160 13.74 -3.00 4.19
C TRP A 160 14.88 -3.81 3.55
N GLU A 161 15.98 -3.17 3.17
CA GLU A 161 17.16 -3.85 2.62
C GLU A 161 17.73 -4.88 3.61
N PHE A 162 17.76 -4.55 4.90
CA PHE A 162 18.17 -5.50 5.94
C PHE A 162 17.20 -6.66 6.09
N PHE A 163 15.91 -6.44 5.88
CA PHE A 163 14.92 -7.50 5.88
C PHE A 163 15.11 -8.44 4.69
N GLU A 164 15.31 -7.91 3.48
CA GLU A 164 15.57 -8.71 2.27
C GLU A 164 16.82 -9.57 2.44
N TYR A 165 17.94 -8.94 2.81
CA TYR A 165 19.19 -9.65 3.07
C TYR A 165 19.04 -10.74 4.16
N PHE A 166 18.28 -10.45 5.22
CA PHE A 166 18.01 -11.43 6.27
C PHE A 166 17.19 -12.63 5.75
N MET A 167 16.18 -12.38 4.92
CA MET A 167 15.35 -13.43 4.33
C MET A 167 16.16 -14.31 3.39
N ASP A 168 17.05 -13.72 2.59
CA ASP A 168 17.92 -14.45 1.68
C ASP A 168 18.94 -15.31 2.44
N LEU A 169 19.54 -14.74 3.50
CA LEU A 169 20.52 -15.44 4.32
C LEU A 169 19.92 -16.59 5.16
N VAL A 170 18.77 -16.36 5.80
CA VAL A 170 18.23 -17.29 6.81
C VAL A 170 17.21 -18.25 6.23
N PHE A 171 16.41 -17.81 5.26
CA PHE A 171 15.34 -18.61 4.67
C PHE A 171 15.68 -19.11 3.26
N ALA A 172 16.89 -18.82 2.75
CA ALA A 172 17.34 -19.19 1.41
C ALA A 172 16.36 -18.74 0.33
N MET A 173 15.81 -17.53 0.51
CA MET A 173 14.99 -16.86 -0.50
C MET A 173 15.90 -16.08 -1.48
N ASP A 174 15.28 -15.51 -2.50
CA ASP A 174 15.91 -14.55 -3.42
C ASP A 174 14.99 -13.32 -3.52
N MET A 175 15.03 -12.50 -2.47
CA MET A 175 14.30 -11.24 -2.35
C MET A 175 15.09 -10.11 -2.99
N GLN A 176 16.42 -10.12 -2.92
CA GLN A 176 17.27 -9.10 -3.56
C GLN A 176 17.29 -9.21 -5.10
N LYS A 177 16.89 -10.35 -5.67
CA LYS A 177 16.84 -10.62 -7.13
C LYS A 177 18.18 -10.36 -7.84
N ASP A 178 19.28 -10.45 -7.11
CA ASP A 178 20.62 -10.10 -7.55
C ASP A 178 21.52 -11.34 -7.79
N THR A 179 21.02 -12.53 -7.43
CA THR A 179 21.75 -13.79 -7.54
C THR A 179 21.02 -14.75 -8.48
N VAL A 180 21.73 -15.26 -9.50
CA VAL A 180 21.20 -16.36 -10.32
C VAL A 180 21.17 -17.63 -9.46
N VAL A 181 19.98 -18.03 -9.01
CA VAL A 181 19.78 -19.31 -8.34
C VAL A 181 19.79 -20.43 -9.40
N HIS A 182 20.81 -21.28 -9.38
CA HIS A 182 20.92 -22.48 -10.23
C HIS A 182 20.21 -23.69 -9.61
#